data_AF-A0A924ZL37-F1
#
_entry.id   AF-A0A924ZL37-F1
#
_cell.length_a   1.000
_cell.length_b   1.000
_cell.length_c   1.000
_cell.angle_alpha   90.00
_cell.angle_beta   90.00
_cell.angle_gamma   90.00
#
_symmetry.space_group_name_H-M   'P 1'
#
loop_
_entity.id
_entity.type
_entity.pdbx_description
1 polymer ?
#
loop_
_entity_poly.entity_id
_entity_poly.type
_entity_poly.pdbx_seq_one_letter_code
_entity_poly.pdbx_strand_id
1 'polypeptide(L)'
;MKFKFSLEKVLRHRSILVDLAKKDFLEAQVVLNGEQAKLQSMIELKAASLEQRAQEVQTKNTWTQSVEQINQFLTGQDLRISQQNQRLLGLEKLVEARREILRQALIEVKIIEKLKEKKKTEFLLEVDKKEQAEMDELSVLRFSRIENPLKGSHEDGI
;
A
#
# COMPACT_ATOMS: atom_id res chain seq x y z
N MET A 1 -27.16 -11.75 18.57
CA MET A 1 -26.39 -12.67 17.70
C MET A 1 -25.08 -11.99 17.26
N LYS A 2 -23.90 -12.67 17.17
CA LYS A 2 -22.62 -12.03 16.77
C LYS A 2 -22.29 -12.28 15.29
N PHE A 3 -21.93 -11.23 14.54
CA PHE A 3 -21.50 -11.34 13.14
C PHE A 3 -20.18 -12.12 13.01
N LYS A 4 -20.12 -13.08 12.09
CA LYS A 4 -18.91 -13.83 11.74
C LYS A 4 -18.66 -13.72 10.23
N PHE A 5 -17.52 -13.16 9.84
CA PHE A 5 -17.13 -13.06 8.44
C PHE A 5 -16.36 -14.32 8.02
N SER A 6 -16.86 -15.03 6.99
CA SER A 6 -16.27 -16.28 6.52
C SER A 6 -14.86 -16.13 5.95
N LEU A 7 -14.54 -14.96 5.37
CA LEU A 7 -13.26 -14.70 4.70
C LEU A 7 -12.24 -13.96 5.59
N GLU A 8 -12.42 -13.96 6.91
CA GLU A 8 -11.50 -13.26 7.84
C GLU A 8 -10.05 -13.78 7.75
N LYS A 9 -9.86 -15.07 7.49
CA LYS A 9 -8.52 -15.65 7.27
C LYS A 9 -7.90 -15.16 5.96
N VAL A 10 -8.71 -15.04 4.90
CA VAL A 10 -8.26 -14.54 3.60
C VAL A 10 -7.88 -13.07 3.69
N LEU A 11 -8.70 -12.26 4.39
CA LEU A 11 -8.40 -10.86 4.63
C LEU A 11 -7.04 -10.70 5.32
N ARG A 12 -6.80 -11.44 6.42
CA ARG A 12 -5.52 -11.42 7.14
C ARG A 12 -4.34 -11.82 6.25
N HIS A 13 -4.49 -12.88 5.47
CA HIS A 13 -3.43 -13.30 4.54
C HIS A 13 -3.10 -12.21 3.52
N ARG A 14 -4.11 -11.57 2.93
CA ARG A 14 -3.90 -10.47 1.97
C ARG A 14 -3.28 -9.24 2.62
N SER A 15 -3.62 -8.93 3.87
CA SER A 15 -2.95 -7.85 4.62
C SER A 15 -1.45 -8.13 4.79
N ILE A 16 -1.07 -9.38 5.09
CA ILE A 16 0.35 -9.77 5.16
C ILE A 16 1.04 -9.59 3.80
N LEU A 17 0.37 -9.92 2.70
CA LEU A 17 0.92 -9.71 1.35
C LEU A 17 1.12 -8.22 1.03
N VAL A 18 0.23 -7.35 1.50
CA VAL A 18 0.41 -5.89 1.39
C VAL A 18 1.63 -5.44 2.17
N ASP A 19 1.82 -5.90 3.41
CA ASP A 19 2.96 -5.54 4.23
C ASP A 19 4.28 -5.99 3.58
N LEU A 20 4.30 -7.19 3.01
CA LEU A 20 5.45 -7.70 2.26
C LEU A 20 5.72 -6.86 1.00
N ALA A 21 4.70 -6.59 0.18
CA ALA A 21 4.85 -5.77 -1.02
C ALA A 21 5.31 -4.34 -0.69
N LYS A 22 4.86 -3.79 0.44
CA LYS A 22 5.28 -2.47 0.93
C LYS A 22 6.74 -2.48 1.32
N LYS A 23 7.20 -3.52 2.04
CA LYS A 23 8.60 -3.69 2.38
C LYS A 23 9.47 -3.77 1.12
N ASP A 24 9.11 -4.64 0.17
CA ASP A 24 9.85 -4.80 -1.09
C ASP A 24 9.95 -3.49 -1.89
N PHE A 25 8.86 -2.72 -1.94
CA PHE A 25 8.85 -1.41 -2.59
C PHE A 25 9.79 -0.42 -1.90
N LEU A 26 9.75 -0.34 -0.56
CA LEU A 26 10.62 0.55 0.20
C LEU A 26 12.10 0.18 0.05
N GLU A 27 12.43 -1.12 0.07
CA GLU A 27 13.79 -1.59 -0.16
C GLU A 27 14.30 -1.20 -1.54
N ALA A 28 13.49 -1.40 -2.59
CA ALA A 28 13.84 -0.98 -3.94
C ALA A 28 14.04 0.54 -4.04
N GLN A 29 13.20 1.33 -3.37
CA GLN A 29 13.30 2.79 -3.35
C GLN A 29 14.59 3.26 -2.64
N VAL A 30 14.96 2.63 -1.52
CA VAL A 30 16.21 2.94 -0.81
C VAL A 30 17.42 2.69 -1.71
N VAL A 31 17.43 1.56 -2.43
CA VAL A 31 18.51 1.25 -3.38
C VAL A 31 18.57 2.28 -4.50
N LEU A 32 17.42 2.64 -5.10
CA LEU A 32 17.37 3.66 -6.16
C LEU A 32 17.91 5.01 -5.66
N ASN A 33 17.47 5.47 -4.48
CA ASN A 33 17.91 6.73 -3.90
C ASN A 33 19.42 6.74 -3.63
N GLY A 34 19.96 5.62 -3.12
CA GLY A 34 21.40 5.49 -2.89
C GLY A 34 22.21 5.58 -4.19
N GLU A 35 21.74 4.96 -5.25
CA GLU A 35 22.39 5.01 -6.57
C GLU A 35 22.24 6.37 -7.26
N GLN A 36 21.16 7.10 -7.00
CA GLN A 36 20.99 8.49 -7.44
C GLN A 36 21.97 9.42 -6.73
N ALA A 37 22.13 9.26 -5.41
CA ALA A 37 23.12 10.02 -4.64
C ALA A 37 24.55 9.74 -5.15
N LYS A 38 24.84 8.49 -5.49
CA LYS A 38 26.12 8.11 -6.10
C LYS A 38 26.32 8.80 -7.45
N LEU A 39 25.32 8.80 -8.33
CA LEU A 39 25.39 9.53 -9.60
C LEU A 39 25.65 11.03 -9.37
N GLN A 40 24.95 11.64 -8.42
CA GLN A 40 25.13 13.05 -8.10
C GLN A 40 26.57 13.37 -7.67
N SER A 41 27.15 12.52 -6.80
CA SER A 41 28.57 12.66 -6.40
C SER A 41 29.54 12.52 -7.59
N MET A 42 29.21 11.67 -8.57
CA MET A 42 30.02 11.51 -9.78
C MET A 42 29.97 12.76 -10.67
N ILE A 43 28.81 13.40 -10.77
CA ILE A 43 28.61 14.64 -11.54
C ILE A 43 29.36 15.79 -10.85
N GLU A 44 29.26 15.90 -9.54
CA GLU A 44 29.97 16.92 -8.75
C GLU A 44 31.49 16.77 -8.87
N LEU A 45 32.00 15.54 -8.77
CA LEU A 45 33.42 15.25 -8.95
C LEU A 45 33.91 15.61 -10.37
N LYS A 46 33.09 15.33 -11.39
CA LYS A 46 33.38 15.73 -12.77
C LYS A 46 33.46 17.26 -12.91
N ALA A 47 32.50 17.98 -12.32
CA ALA A 47 32.47 19.43 -12.34
C ALA A 47 33.71 20.05 -11.66
N ALA A 48 34.07 19.55 -10.48
CA ALA A 48 35.27 19.98 -9.77
C ALA A 48 36.57 19.72 -10.58
N SER A 49 36.63 18.59 -11.28
CA SER A 49 37.78 18.26 -12.14
C SER A 49 37.89 19.16 -13.37
N LEU A 50 36.75 19.60 -13.93
CA LEU A 50 36.72 20.58 -15.02
C LEU A 50 37.20 21.96 -14.54
N GLU A 51 36.81 22.38 -13.33
CA GLU A 51 37.27 23.61 -12.72
C GLU A 51 38.78 23.57 -12.45
N GLN A 52 39.28 22.47 -11.88
CA GLN A 52 40.71 22.25 -11.67
C GLN A 52 41.48 22.36 -13.00
N ARG A 53 40.99 21.72 -14.06
CA ARG A 53 41.59 21.81 -15.40
C ARG A 53 41.67 23.25 -15.90
N ALA A 54 40.61 24.03 -15.74
CA ALA A 54 40.59 25.43 -16.14
C ALA A 54 41.61 26.26 -15.35
N GLN A 55 41.72 26.02 -14.04
CA GLN A 55 42.68 26.69 -13.18
C GLN A 55 44.12 26.37 -13.57
N GLU A 56 44.45 25.11 -13.91
CA GLU A 56 45.80 24.73 -14.29
C GLU A 56 46.27 25.42 -15.58
N VAL A 57 45.38 25.51 -16.58
CA VAL A 57 45.66 26.22 -17.84
C VAL A 57 45.92 27.70 -17.61
N GLN A 58 45.23 28.32 -16.65
CA GLN A 58 45.38 29.75 -16.36
C GLN A 58 46.64 30.09 -15.54
N THR A 59 47.11 29.16 -14.70
CA THR A 59 48.10 29.48 -13.65
C THR A 59 49.49 28.90 -13.89
N LYS A 60 49.62 27.80 -14.63
CA LYS A 60 50.90 27.10 -14.84
C LYS A 60 51.40 27.33 -16.26
N ASN A 61 52.72 27.45 -16.45
CA ASN A 61 53.31 27.48 -17.79
C ASN A 61 53.56 26.06 -18.37
N THR A 62 53.54 25.03 -17.52
CA THR A 62 53.76 23.62 -17.88
C THR A 62 52.51 22.76 -17.57
N TRP A 63 51.35 23.20 -18.05
CA TRP A 63 50.04 22.59 -17.76
C TRP A 63 49.72 21.34 -18.61
N THR A 64 50.45 21.09 -19.69
CA THR A 64 50.08 20.10 -20.72
C THR A 64 49.92 18.68 -20.16
N GLN A 65 50.86 18.23 -19.33
CA GLN A 65 50.83 16.88 -18.77
C GLN A 65 49.71 16.72 -17.73
N SER A 66 49.48 17.71 -16.88
CA SER A 66 48.45 17.64 -15.84
C SER A 66 47.05 17.74 -16.42
N VAL A 67 46.84 18.60 -17.43
CA VAL A 67 45.59 18.69 -18.18
C VAL A 67 45.29 17.39 -18.92
N GLU A 68 46.29 16.72 -19.50
CA GLU A 68 46.09 15.43 -20.16
C GLU A 68 45.63 14.35 -19.17
N GLN A 69 46.21 14.29 -17.97
CA GLN A 69 45.75 13.38 -16.92
C GLN A 69 44.30 13.67 -16.51
N ILE A 70 43.93 14.94 -16.38
CA ILE A 70 42.55 15.33 -16.06
C ILE A 70 41.60 14.95 -17.22
N ASN A 71 41.99 15.13 -18.48
CA ASN A 71 41.16 14.72 -19.63
C ASN A 71 40.90 13.21 -19.65
N GLN A 72 41.92 12.40 -19.35
CA GLN A 72 41.79 10.95 -19.26
C GLN A 72 40.85 10.56 -18.12
N PHE A 73 41.00 11.20 -16.95
CA PHE A 73 40.07 11.02 -15.83
C PHE A 73 38.63 11.39 -16.24
N LEU A 74 38.41 12.54 -16.87
CA LEU A 74 37.09 13.02 -17.29
C LEU A 74 36.42 12.05 -18.27
N THR A 75 37.18 11.51 -19.23
CA THR A 75 36.69 10.51 -20.19
C THR A 75 36.28 9.22 -19.48
N GLY A 76 37.09 8.74 -18.53
CA GLY A 76 36.75 7.59 -17.70
C GLY A 76 35.52 7.86 -16.82
N GLN A 77 35.39 9.08 -16.30
CA GLN A 77 34.27 9.50 -15.48
C GLN A 77 32.97 9.59 -16.27
N ASP A 78 33.02 10.02 -17.53
CA ASP A 78 31.88 10.01 -18.45
C ASP A 78 31.36 8.60 -18.73
N LEU A 79 32.26 7.64 -18.94
CA LEU A 79 31.87 6.24 -19.11
C LEU A 79 31.20 5.70 -17.84
N ARG A 80 31.74 6.00 -16.66
CA ARG A 80 31.16 5.60 -15.37
C ARG A 80 29.78 6.20 -15.14
N ILE A 81 29.60 7.49 -15.45
CA ILE A 81 28.31 8.19 -15.36
C ILE A 81 27.31 7.53 -16.31
N SER A 82 27.70 7.21 -17.54
CA SER A 82 26.83 6.53 -18.51
C SER A 82 26.37 5.16 -18.02
N GLN A 83 27.29 4.34 -17.48
CA GLN A 83 26.95 3.05 -16.88
C GLN A 83 26.04 3.19 -15.66
N GLN A 84 26.29 4.20 -14.82
CA GLN A 84 25.47 4.49 -13.65
C GLN A 84 24.04 4.88 -14.06
N ASN A 85 23.87 5.69 -15.12
CA ASN A 85 22.55 6.01 -15.68
C ASN A 85 21.81 4.78 -16.20
N GLN A 86 22.50 3.86 -16.89
CA GLN A 86 21.90 2.60 -17.31
C GLN A 86 21.43 1.75 -16.13
N ARG A 87 22.22 1.72 -15.04
CA ARG A 87 21.85 1.03 -13.81
C ARG A 87 20.63 1.67 -13.15
N LEU A 88 20.58 3.00 -13.08
CA LEU A 88 19.42 3.73 -12.56
C LEU A 88 18.15 3.42 -13.34
N LEU A 89 18.20 3.40 -14.67
CA LEU A 89 17.06 3.02 -15.50
C LEU A 89 16.53 1.61 -15.16
N GLY A 90 17.43 0.67 -14.87
CA GLY A 90 17.05 -0.67 -14.40
C GLY A 90 16.37 -0.65 -13.03
N LEU A 91 16.88 0.16 -12.10
CA LEU A 91 16.31 0.31 -10.77
C LEU A 91 14.97 1.04 -10.76
N GLU A 92 14.79 2.06 -11.61
CA GLU A 92 13.52 2.76 -11.80
C GLU A 92 12.44 1.80 -12.28
N LYS A 93 12.76 0.95 -13.26
CA LYS A 93 11.84 -0.11 -13.72
C LYS A 93 11.50 -1.10 -12.61
N LEU A 94 12.47 -1.46 -11.78
CA LEU A 94 12.25 -2.36 -10.64
C LEU A 94 11.33 -1.71 -9.60
N VAL A 95 11.57 -0.45 -9.23
CA VAL A 95 10.74 0.30 -8.28
C VAL A 95 9.30 0.39 -8.80
N GLU A 96 9.11 0.71 -10.08
CA GLU A 96 7.77 0.80 -10.66
C GLU A 96 7.07 -0.57 -10.69
N ALA A 97 7.79 -1.65 -11.00
CA ALA A 97 7.23 -3.00 -10.91
C ALA A 97 6.78 -3.35 -9.48
N ARG A 98 7.59 -3.00 -8.45
CA ARG A 98 7.23 -3.22 -7.04
C ARG A 98 6.05 -2.34 -6.60
N ARG A 99 5.98 -1.11 -7.12
CA ARG A 99 4.86 -0.20 -6.87
C ARG A 99 3.55 -0.77 -7.40
N GLU A 100 3.55 -1.35 -8.60
CA GLU A 100 2.34 -1.95 -9.17
C GLU A 100 1.90 -3.19 -8.38
N ILE A 101 2.84 -4.02 -7.93
CA ILE A 101 2.53 -5.17 -7.05
C ILE A 101 1.86 -4.69 -5.75
N LEU A 102 2.42 -3.65 -5.11
CA LEU A 102 1.83 -3.06 -3.91
C LEU A 102 0.43 -2.50 -4.19
N ARG A 103 0.25 -1.80 -5.31
CA ARG A 103 -1.05 -1.25 -5.71
C ARG A 103 -2.09 -2.35 -5.87
N GLN A 104 -1.74 -3.44 -6.54
CA GLN A 104 -2.62 -4.58 -6.75
C GLN A 104 -2.99 -5.26 -5.42
N ALA A 105 -2.01 -5.49 -4.54
CA ALA A 105 -2.25 -6.08 -3.22
C ALA A 105 -3.21 -5.21 -2.38
N LEU A 106 -3.04 -3.89 -2.40
CA LEU A 106 -3.94 -2.95 -1.70
C LEU A 106 -5.38 -3.00 -2.24
N ILE A 107 -5.54 -3.11 -3.56
CA ILE A 107 -6.86 -3.25 -4.20
C ILE A 107 -7.54 -4.55 -3.74
N GLU A 108 -6.80 -5.65 -3.71
CA GLU A 108 -7.33 -6.94 -3.31
C GLU A 108 -7.79 -7.01 -1.85
N VAL A 109 -7.07 -6.33 -0.94
CA VAL A 109 -7.51 -6.17 0.45
C VAL A 109 -8.80 -5.34 0.49
N LYS A 110 -8.82 -4.19 -0.18
CA LYS A 110 -9.96 -3.26 -0.19
C LYS A 110 -11.24 -3.91 -0.74
N ILE A 111 -11.12 -4.82 -1.71
CA ILE A 111 -12.25 -5.60 -2.23
C ILE A 111 -12.87 -6.48 -1.13
N ILE A 112 -12.04 -7.18 -0.36
CA ILE A 112 -12.54 -8.06 0.72
C ILE A 112 -13.11 -7.23 1.88
N GLU A 113 -12.50 -6.10 2.22
CA GLU A 113 -13.03 -5.19 3.25
C GLU A 113 -14.43 -4.69 2.90
N LYS A 114 -14.63 -4.23 1.65
CA LYS A 114 -15.96 -3.83 1.16
C LYS A 114 -16.97 -4.98 1.20
N LEU A 115 -16.54 -6.20 0.87
CA LEU A 115 -17.39 -7.38 0.97
C LEU A 115 -17.78 -7.68 2.43
N LYS A 116 -16.84 -7.54 3.36
CA LYS A 116 -17.07 -7.70 4.81
C LYS A 116 -18.07 -6.67 5.32
N GLU A 117 -17.92 -5.41 4.93
CA GLU A 117 -18.85 -4.32 5.27
C GLU A 117 -20.25 -4.62 4.77
N LYS A 118 -20.40 -5.00 3.49
CA LYS A 118 -21.70 -5.38 2.91
C LYS A 118 -22.33 -6.57 3.63
N LYS A 119 -21.56 -7.60 3.95
CA LYS A 119 -22.07 -8.77 4.69
C LYS A 119 -22.49 -8.42 6.11
N LYS A 120 -21.79 -7.46 6.74
CA LYS A 120 -22.14 -6.96 8.06
C LYS A 120 -23.45 -6.18 8.03
N THR A 121 -23.67 -5.32 7.04
CA THR A 121 -24.93 -4.58 6.92
C THR A 121 -26.10 -5.52 6.63
N GLU A 122 -25.93 -6.51 5.75
CA GLU A 122 -26.93 -7.56 5.50
C GLU A 122 -27.29 -8.33 6.78
N PHE A 123 -26.29 -8.71 7.58
CA PHE A 123 -26.52 -9.40 8.85
C PHE A 123 -27.28 -8.56 9.87
N LEU A 124 -26.96 -7.27 10.00
CA LEU A 124 -27.68 -6.36 10.91
C LEU A 124 -29.15 -6.24 10.50
N LEU A 125 -29.43 -6.04 9.21
CA LEU A 125 -30.79 -5.98 8.70
C LEU A 125 -31.58 -7.27 8.94
N GLU A 126 -30.93 -8.44 8.86
CA GLU A 126 -31.58 -9.72 9.15
C GLU A 126 -31.88 -9.90 10.64
N VAL A 127 -30.97 -9.47 11.51
CA VAL A 127 -31.18 -9.49 12.96
C VAL A 127 -32.33 -8.57 13.35
N ASP A 128 -32.33 -7.32 12.86
CA ASP A 128 -33.39 -6.35 13.14
C ASP A 128 -34.78 -6.89 12.71
N LYS A 129 -34.85 -7.51 11.52
CA LYS A 129 -36.09 -8.14 11.03
C LYS A 129 -36.56 -9.30 11.91
N LYS A 130 -35.65 -10.12 12.43
CA LYS A 130 -35.99 -11.22 13.32
C LYS A 130 -36.46 -10.71 14.67
N GLU A 131 -35.75 -9.75 15.25
CA GLU A 131 -36.13 -9.13 16.52
C GLU A 131 -37.51 -8.46 16.44
N GLN A 132 -37.80 -7.79 15.31
CA GLN A 132 -39.11 -7.20 15.09
C GLN A 132 -40.22 -8.27 14.95
N ALA A 133 -39.98 -9.35 14.21
CA ALA A 133 -40.93 -10.45 14.08
C ALA A 133 -41.22 -11.15 15.42
N GLU A 134 -40.18 -11.38 16.23
CA GLU A 134 -40.31 -11.92 17.59
C GLU A 134 -41.14 -10.97 18.49
N MET A 135 -40.97 -9.66 18.32
CA MET A 135 -41.70 -8.67 19.10
C MET A 135 -43.17 -8.56 18.71
N ASP A 136 -43.47 -8.66 17.41
CA ASP A 136 -44.84 -8.71 16.90
C ASP A 136 -45.55 -9.99 17.38
N GLU A 137 -44.87 -11.15 17.35
CA GLU A 137 -45.41 -12.42 17.86
C GLU A 137 -45.71 -12.35 19.37
N LEU A 138 -44.78 -11.82 20.17
CA LEU A 138 -44.98 -11.60 21.60
C LEU A 138 -46.13 -10.64 21.89
N SER A 139 -46.36 -9.65 21.03
CA SER A 139 -47.47 -8.71 21.15
C SER A 139 -48.80 -9.42 20.88
N VAL A 140 -48.89 -10.18 19.78
CA VAL A 140 -50.09 -10.97 19.44
C VAL A 140 -50.44 -11.98 20.54
N LEU A 141 -49.45 -12.72 21.07
CA LEU A 141 -49.67 -13.67 22.17
C LEU A 141 -50.19 -12.99 23.46
N ARG A 142 -49.72 -11.78 23.77
CA ARG A 142 -50.25 -11.00 24.91
C ARG A 142 -51.68 -10.55 24.67
N PHE A 143 -51.98 -9.99 23.50
CA PHE A 143 -53.35 -9.55 23.17
C PHE A 143 -54.33 -10.73 23.18
N SER A 144 -53.95 -11.87 22.60
CA SER A 144 -54.77 -13.09 22.63
C SER A 144 -55.03 -13.61 24.06
N ARG A 145 -54.05 -13.51 24.97
CA ARG A 145 -54.25 -13.82 26.40
C ARG A 145 -55.18 -12.86 27.14
N ILE A 146 -55.32 -11.62 26.68
CA ILE A 146 -56.21 -10.61 27.28
C ILE A 146 -57.65 -10.73 26.76
N GLU A 147 -57.86 -11.27 25.55
CA GLU A 147 -59.21 -11.60 25.05
C GLU A 147 -59.74 -12.92 25.63
N ASN A 148 -58.86 -13.89 25.92
CA ASN A 148 -59.26 -15.20 26.46
C ASN A 148 -59.67 -15.30 27.97
N PRO A 149 -59.56 -14.29 28.85
CA PRO A 149 -60.10 -14.36 30.21
C PRO A 149 -61.63 -14.20 30.27
N LEU A 150 -62.28 -13.76 29.17
CA LEU A 150 -63.70 -13.39 29.16
C LEU A 150 -64.63 -14.43 28.51
N LYS A 151 -64.12 -15.57 28.05
CA LYS A 151 -64.94 -16.67 27.48
C LYS A 151 -65.14 -17.87 28.41
N GLY A 152 -64.73 -17.77 29.68
CA GLY A 152 -64.78 -18.85 30.66
C GLY A 152 -65.78 -18.64 31.81
N SER A 153 -66.88 -17.92 31.61
CA SER A 153 -67.94 -17.79 32.64
C SER A 153 -69.34 -17.73 32.03
N HIS A 154 -69.74 -18.82 31.38
CA HIS A 154 -71.15 -19.11 31.17
C HIS A 154 -71.36 -20.61 31.34
N GLU A 155 -71.61 -21.00 32.59
CA GLU A 155 -72.51 -22.09 33.00
C GLU A 155 -72.42 -22.16 34.52
N ASP A 156 -73.42 -21.59 35.21
CA ASP A 156 -73.98 -22.14 36.45
C ASP A 156 -75.14 -21.27 36.93
N GLY A 157 -76.33 -21.89 37.03
CA GLY A 157 -77.26 -21.59 38.13
C GLY A 157 -78.59 -20.92 37.79
N ILE A 158 -79.60 -21.78 37.57
CA ILE A 158 -81.05 -21.67 37.88
C ILE A 158 -81.89 -20.69 37.06
#